data_AF-A0A7C4XBE7-F1
#
_entry.id   AF-A0A7C4XBE7-F1
#
_cell.length_a   1.000
_cell.length_b   1.000
_cell.length_c   1.000
_cell.angle_alpha   90.00
_cell.angle_beta   90.00
_cell.angle_gamma   90.00
#
_symmetry.space_group_name_H-M   'P 1'
#
loop_
_entity.id
_entity.type
_entity.pdbx_description
1 polymer ?
#
loop_
_entity_poly.entity_id
_entity_poly.type
_entity_poly.pdbx_seq_one_letter_code
_entity_poly.pdbx_strand_id
1 'polypeptide(L)'
;MKRIRVLLALLICLILSNNAFAEGERFVQKASFGKTDMIKLVFAEEVDETWAKNKDSYRVYQKINPDILLQIKQAELLADKRTVILTMAHELDKNEVHVVDMKTVKTKDKTLGPISVPVKKFYLGFLFSILFGAMLVNNFVFTKYLGLCVFFGTSRKKSTAIGMGITFTIVMVFSAMMSWFLYQFVLKPFHLNFLQVVVFIGMVSLSVQAVDTILRKVNPILFKAFGVYLVLVIANCIIIAVPLILADNEYNAIESFMLALGAGLGFLVALFLMSSVRERLELALVPPSFRGLPIAFVTAGLFALAFMGFSGMALF
;
A
#
# COMPACT_ATOMS: atom_id res chain seq x y z
N MET A 1 18.58 -4.06 -23.79
CA MET A 1 18.66 -2.73 -23.12
C MET A 1 17.65 -1.69 -23.62
N LYS A 2 17.43 -1.49 -24.95
CA LYS A 2 16.47 -0.47 -25.44
C LYS A 2 15.02 -0.66 -24.99
N ARG A 3 14.51 -1.91 -24.91
CA ARG A 3 13.12 -2.20 -24.49
C ARG A 3 12.83 -1.94 -23.01
N ILE A 4 13.81 -2.09 -22.11
CA ILE A 4 13.67 -1.80 -20.68
C ILE A 4 13.63 -0.28 -20.44
N ARG A 5 14.41 0.51 -21.20
CA ARG A 5 14.36 1.98 -21.13
C ARG A 5 13.02 2.53 -21.63
N VAL A 6 12.41 1.90 -22.63
CA VAL A 6 11.07 2.29 -23.11
C VAL A 6 9.99 1.94 -22.08
N LEU A 7 10.08 0.78 -21.41
CA LEU A 7 9.16 0.41 -20.32
C LEU A 7 9.32 1.32 -19.09
N LEU A 8 10.56 1.67 -18.72
CA LEU A 8 10.85 2.60 -17.64
C LEU A 8 10.39 4.02 -17.99
N ALA A 9 10.59 4.46 -19.24
CA ALA A 9 10.09 5.75 -19.73
C ALA A 9 8.56 5.79 -19.80
N LEU A 10 7.89 4.70 -20.18
CA LEU A 10 6.44 4.57 -20.12
C LEU A 10 5.92 4.58 -18.69
N LEU A 11 6.62 3.93 -17.75
CA LEU A 11 6.30 3.97 -16.33
C LEU A 11 6.47 5.40 -15.77
N ILE A 12 7.56 6.09 -16.13
CA ILE A 12 7.81 7.49 -15.75
C ILE A 12 6.80 8.43 -16.41
N CYS A 13 6.38 8.17 -17.64
CA CYS A 13 5.35 8.95 -18.33
C CYS A 13 3.96 8.71 -17.72
N LEU A 14 3.65 7.49 -17.27
CA LEU A 14 2.45 7.19 -16.48
C LEU A 14 2.49 7.86 -15.09
N ILE A 15 3.67 7.96 -14.48
CA ILE A 15 3.88 8.65 -13.20
C ILE A 15 3.69 10.17 -13.37
N LEU A 16 4.13 10.74 -14.50
CA LEU A 16 3.99 12.16 -14.81
C LEU A 16 2.58 12.54 -15.30
N SER A 17 1.88 11.65 -16.02
CA SER A 17 0.51 11.90 -16.48
C SER A 17 -0.54 11.77 -15.36
N ASN A 18 -0.21 11.10 -14.25
CA ASN A 18 -1.10 11.01 -13.09
C ASN A 18 -1.24 12.35 -12.32
N ASN A 19 -0.35 13.32 -12.58
CA ASN A 19 -0.51 14.69 -12.11
C ASN A 19 -1.43 15.53 -13.03
N ALA A 20 -1.81 15.03 -14.20
CA ALA A 20 -2.54 15.79 -15.21
C ALA A 20 -3.99 15.32 -15.45
N PHE A 21 -4.43 14.20 -14.86
CA PHE A 21 -5.74 13.59 -15.20
C PHE A 21 -6.65 13.29 -13.99
N ALA A 22 -6.59 14.12 -12.96
CA ALA A 22 -7.61 14.15 -11.88
C ALA A 22 -8.40 15.47 -11.94
N GLU A 23 -8.97 15.77 -13.10
CA GLU A 23 -9.85 16.92 -13.35
C GLU A 23 -11.32 16.57 -13.01
N GLY A 24 -11.54 16.17 -11.75
CA GLY A 24 -12.87 15.99 -11.18
C GLY A 24 -12.97 16.81 -9.90
N GLU A 25 -13.54 18.01 -10.02
CA GLU A 25 -14.00 18.92 -8.95
C GLU A 25 -13.28 18.83 -7.58
N ARG A 26 -11.95 19.02 -7.56
CA ARG A 26 -11.25 19.31 -6.30
C ARG A 26 -11.39 20.80 -5.98
N PHE A 27 -12.51 21.17 -5.33
CA PHE A 27 -12.67 22.50 -4.74
C PHE A 27 -11.58 22.79 -3.70
N VAL A 28 -11.04 21.76 -3.04
CA VAL A 28 -9.82 21.83 -2.22
C VAL A 28 -8.63 21.33 -3.05
N GLN A 29 -7.81 22.24 -3.56
CA GLN A 29 -6.63 21.89 -4.36
C GLN A 29 -5.55 21.20 -3.54
N LYS A 30 -5.39 21.59 -2.26
CA LYS A 30 -4.32 21.06 -1.41
C LYS A 30 -4.70 21.15 0.05
N ALA A 31 -4.55 20.03 0.76
CA ALA A 31 -4.64 19.97 2.21
C ALA A 31 -3.29 19.48 2.73
N SER A 32 -2.57 20.33 3.47
CA SER A 32 -1.23 20.00 3.98
C SER A 32 -1.09 20.38 5.44
N PHE A 33 -0.30 19.60 6.18
CA PHE A 33 0.13 20.01 7.51
C PHE A 33 1.02 21.26 7.39
N GLY A 34 0.72 22.28 8.20
CA GLY A 34 1.53 23.46 8.42
C GLY A 34 2.61 23.20 9.47
N LYS A 35 2.76 24.12 10.43
CA LYS A 35 3.58 23.89 11.64
C LYS A 35 2.92 22.80 12.53
N THR A 36 3.51 22.52 13.68
CA THR A 36 3.15 21.41 14.60
C THR A 36 1.65 21.27 14.91
N ASP A 37 0.91 22.39 14.90
CA ASP A 37 -0.52 22.43 15.26
C ASP A 37 -1.42 22.96 14.14
N MET A 38 -0.94 23.01 12.89
CA MET A 38 -1.65 23.69 11.80
C MET A 38 -2.02 22.75 10.65
N ILE A 39 -3.24 22.88 10.13
CA ILE A 39 -3.69 22.30 8.86
C ILE A 39 -3.96 23.45 7.89
N LYS A 40 -3.31 23.42 6.73
CA LYS A 40 -3.50 24.37 5.65
C LYS A 40 -4.40 23.75 4.58
N LEU A 41 -5.50 24.42 4.28
CA LEU A 41 -6.44 24.07 3.22
C LEU A 41 -6.38 25.15 2.14
N VAL A 42 -6.07 24.77 0.90
CA VAL A 42 -6.05 25.65 -0.27
C VAL A 42 -7.26 25.29 -1.13
N PHE A 43 -8.12 26.26 -1.36
CA PHE A 43 -9.33 26.16 -2.16
C PHE A 43 -9.09 26.67 -3.59
N ALA A 44 -9.84 26.16 -4.55
CA ALA A 44 -9.77 26.54 -5.95
C ALA A 44 -10.42 27.92 -6.22
N GLU A 45 -11.41 28.32 -5.41
CA GLU A 45 -12.14 29.58 -5.53
C GLU A 45 -12.12 30.37 -4.21
N GLU A 46 -12.52 31.65 -4.27
CA GLU A 46 -12.65 32.50 -3.08
C GLU A 46 -13.74 31.97 -2.15
N VAL A 47 -13.41 31.82 -0.87
CA VAL A 47 -14.32 31.31 0.15
C VAL A 47 -14.91 32.49 0.94
N ASP A 48 -16.18 32.40 1.34
CA ASP A 48 -16.82 33.41 2.19
C ASP A 48 -16.08 33.56 3.53
N GLU A 49 -15.73 34.80 3.88
CA GLU A 49 -14.98 35.15 5.09
C GLU A 49 -15.73 34.79 6.39
N THR A 50 -17.07 34.84 6.36
CA THR A 50 -17.92 34.54 7.53
C THR A 50 -17.98 33.04 7.79
N TRP A 51 -17.95 32.24 6.72
CA TRP A 51 -17.94 30.79 6.79
C TRP A 51 -16.55 30.26 7.15
N ALA A 52 -15.50 30.79 6.52
CA ALA A 52 -14.12 30.33 6.70
C ALA A 52 -13.57 30.56 8.12
N LYS A 53 -14.08 31.58 8.83
CA LYS A 53 -13.72 31.88 10.22
C LYS A 53 -14.55 31.09 11.25
N ASN A 54 -15.62 30.42 10.83
CA ASN A 54 -16.50 29.70 11.74
C ASN A 54 -15.93 28.30 12.07
N LYS A 55 -15.72 28.03 13.37
CA LYS A 55 -15.15 26.77 13.87
C LYS A 55 -16.09 25.58 13.65
N ASP A 56 -17.41 25.80 13.71
CA ASP A 56 -18.43 24.74 13.61
C ASP A 56 -18.59 24.18 12.19
N SER A 57 -18.00 24.87 11.21
CA SER A 57 -17.97 24.47 9.79
C SER A 57 -17.02 23.29 9.54
N TYR A 58 -16.09 23.02 10.45
CA TYR A 58 -15.01 22.05 10.28
C TYR A 58 -15.07 20.98 11.38
N ARG A 59 -14.92 19.72 10.99
CA ARG A 59 -14.70 18.59 11.90
C ARG A 59 -13.40 17.93 11.50
N VAL A 60 -12.46 17.78 12.44
CA VAL A 60 -11.19 17.11 12.19
C VAL A 60 -11.13 15.86 13.05
N TYR A 61 -10.87 14.71 12.44
CA TYR A 61 -10.69 13.44 13.15
C TYR A 61 -9.58 12.62 12.50
N GLN A 62 -9.08 11.63 13.22
CA GLN A 62 -8.13 10.65 12.68
C GLN A 62 -8.91 9.57 11.92
N LYS A 63 -8.40 9.13 10.76
CA LYS A 63 -9.05 8.05 9.97
C LYS A 63 -9.20 6.75 10.79
N ILE A 64 -8.31 6.49 11.74
CA ILE A 64 -8.34 5.31 12.62
C ILE A 64 -9.43 5.44 13.70
N ASN A 65 -9.73 6.67 14.16
CA ASN A 65 -10.69 6.94 15.23
C ASN A 65 -11.65 8.08 14.81
N PRO A 66 -12.68 7.77 13.99
CA PRO A 66 -13.62 8.79 13.50
C PRO A 66 -14.49 9.44 14.58
N ASP A 67 -14.62 8.79 15.74
CA ASP A 67 -15.44 9.27 16.86
C ASP A 67 -14.73 10.35 17.71
N ILE A 68 -13.41 10.48 17.59
CA ILE A 68 -12.62 11.45 18.36
C ILE A 68 -12.41 12.72 17.54
N LEU A 69 -13.22 13.74 17.84
CA LEU A 69 -13.12 15.06 17.20
C LEU A 69 -11.99 15.87 17.85
N LEU A 70 -11.01 16.27 17.05
CA LEU A 70 -9.92 17.16 17.47
C LEU A 70 -10.43 18.60 17.56
N GLN A 71 -10.13 19.28 18.67
CA GLN A 71 -10.59 20.65 18.90
C GLN A 71 -9.79 21.68 18.09
N ILE A 72 -10.51 22.57 17.40
CA ILE A 72 -9.94 23.65 16.59
C ILE A 72 -9.87 24.94 17.43
N LYS A 73 -8.66 25.45 17.65
CA LYS A 73 -8.40 26.68 18.41
C LYS A 73 -8.78 27.92 17.60
N GLN A 74 -8.43 27.96 16.31
CA GLN A 74 -8.67 29.11 15.44
C GLN A 74 -8.70 28.71 13.96
N ALA A 75 -9.59 29.32 13.18
CA ALA A 75 -9.61 29.23 11.72
C ALA A 75 -9.31 30.62 11.15
N GLU A 76 -8.20 30.75 10.42
CA GLU A 76 -7.79 32.01 9.80
C GLU A 76 -7.82 31.90 8.27
N LEU A 77 -8.44 32.87 7.62
CA LEU A 77 -8.37 33.02 6.16
C LEU A 77 -7.21 33.95 5.82
N LEU A 78 -6.29 33.48 4.97
CA LEU A 78 -5.19 34.31 4.46
C LEU A 78 -5.70 35.42 3.53
N ALA A 79 -4.93 36.49 3.37
CA ALA A 79 -5.28 37.67 2.56
C ALA A 79 -5.65 37.35 1.09
N ASP A 80 -5.25 36.17 0.59
CA ASP A 80 -5.55 35.64 -0.74
C ASP A 80 -6.98 35.07 -0.88
N LYS A 81 -7.79 35.08 0.20
CA LYS A 81 -9.18 34.56 0.29
C LYS A 81 -9.42 33.11 -0.16
N ARG A 82 -8.34 32.38 -0.46
CA ARG A 82 -8.32 31.00 -0.98
C ARG A 82 -7.64 30.01 -0.05
N THR A 83 -6.96 30.47 1.00
CA THR A 83 -6.22 29.59 1.92
C THR A 83 -6.76 29.74 3.34
N VAL A 84 -7.23 28.65 3.94
CA VAL A 84 -7.65 28.59 5.35
C VAL A 84 -6.59 27.84 6.15
N ILE A 85 -6.16 28.42 7.27
CA ILE A 85 -5.29 27.79 8.25
C ILE A 85 -6.13 27.44 9.47
N LEU A 86 -6.28 26.15 9.73
CA LEU A 86 -6.86 25.63 10.96
C LEU A 86 -5.73 25.41 11.96
N THR A 87 -5.79 26.11 13.09
CA THR A 87 -4.88 25.88 14.22
C THR A 87 -5.61 25.03 15.25
N MET A 88 -5.03 23.87 15.59
CA MET A 88 -5.60 22.92 16.54
C MET A 88 -5.23 23.28 17.98
N ALA A 89 -6.00 22.77 18.96
CA ALA A 89 -5.76 23.00 20.38
C ALA A 89 -4.61 22.14 20.95
N HIS A 90 -4.37 20.97 20.33
CA HIS A 90 -3.33 20.02 20.70
C HIS A 90 -2.43 19.73 19.51
N GLU A 91 -1.22 19.29 19.81
CA GLU A 91 -0.22 18.89 18.82
C GLU A 91 -0.78 17.75 17.95
N LEU A 92 -0.72 17.92 16.63
CA LEU A 92 -1.24 16.93 15.69
C LEU A 92 -0.25 15.78 15.54
N ASP A 93 -0.74 14.55 15.65
CA ASP A 93 0.04 13.39 15.25
C ASP A 93 0.21 13.38 13.72
N LYS A 94 1.41 13.71 13.25
CA LYS A 94 1.69 13.83 11.81
C LYS A 94 1.85 12.46 11.12
N ASN A 95 1.84 11.37 11.88
CA ASN A 95 1.98 10.00 11.36
C ASN A 95 0.64 9.40 10.97
N GLU A 96 -0.45 9.92 11.55
CA GLU A 96 -1.80 9.48 11.23
C GLU A 96 -2.48 10.35 10.18
N VAL A 97 -3.33 9.72 9.38
CA VAL A 97 -4.14 10.42 8.38
C VAL A 97 -5.26 11.16 9.09
N HIS A 98 -5.23 12.49 9.01
CA HIS A 98 -6.29 13.34 9.55
C HIS A 98 -7.29 13.66 8.43
N VAL A 99 -8.58 13.43 8.70
CA VAL A 99 -9.67 13.78 7.79
C VAL A 99 -10.30 15.08 8.28
N VAL A 100 -10.42 16.04 7.37
CA VAL A 100 -11.17 17.28 7.62
C VAL A 100 -12.51 17.17 6.90
N ASP A 101 -13.57 16.99 7.66
CA ASP A 101 -14.95 17.04 7.21
C ASP A 101 -15.47 18.48 7.27
N MET A 102 -15.95 18.97 6.14
CA MET A 102 -16.55 20.29 6.01
C MET A 102 -18.05 20.09 5.80
N LYS A 103 -18.91 20.67 6.65
CA LYS A 103 -20.37 20.38 6.61
C LYS A 103 -21.10 20.96 5.40
N THR A 104 -20.68 22.14 4.92
CA THR A 104 -21.31 22.85 3.79
C THR A 104 -20.37 23.96 3.40
N VAL A 105 -19.74 23.92 2.23
CA VAL A 105 -18.82 24.98 1.80
C VAL A 105 -19.61 26.06 1.07
N LYS A 106 -19.57 27.30 1.59
CA LYS A 106 -20.24 28.46 0.96
C LYS A 106 -19.22 29.31 0.20
N THR A 107 -19.40 29.38 -1.11
CA THR A 107 -18.75 30.32 -2.02
C THR A 107 -19.75 31.41 -2.43
N LYS A 108 -19.28 32.56 -2.91
CA LYS A 108 -20.13 33.69 -3.35
C LYS A 108 -21.25 33.28 -4.32
N ASP A 109 -21.09 32.22 -5.13
CA ASP A 109 -22.07 31.79 -6.14
C ASP A 109 -22.57 30.34 -6.01
N LYS A 110 -22.04 29.51 -5.09
CA LYS A 110 -22.45 28.09 -4.93
C LYS A 110 -22.37 27.60 -3.49
N THR A 111 -23.35 26.77 -3.10
CA THR A 111 -23.31 25.99 -1.85
C THR A 111 -22.96 24.55 -2.18
N LEU A 112 -21.79 24.08 -1.77
CA LEU A 112 -21.35 22.70 -1.96
C LEU A 112 -21.69 21.88 -0.71
N GLY A 113 -22.10 20.63 -0.94
CA GLY A 113 -22.41 19.65 0.12
C GLY A 113 -21.19 19.30 0.99
N PRO A 114 -21.34 18.35 1.92
CA PRO A 114 -20.24 18.01 2.81
C PRO A 114 -19.07 17.42 2.03
N ILE A 115 -17.87 17.99 2.22
CA ILE A 115 -16.63 17.55 1.55
C ILE A 115 -15.65 17.10 2.63
N SER A 116 -15.15 15.88 2.49
CA SER A 116 -14.13 15.28 3.36
C SER A 116 -12.79 15.29 2.64
N VAL A 117 -11.76 15.92 3.23
CA VAL A 117 -10.42 15.96 2.64
C VAL A 117 -9.41 15.28 3.56
N PRO A 118 -8.74 14.20 3.11
CA PRO A 118 -7.64 13.60 3.88
C PRO A 118 -6.38 14.47 3.76
N VAL A 119 -5.85 14.92 4.90
CA VAL A 119 -4.56 15.60 5.01
C VAL A 119 -3.50 14.53 5.25
N LYS A 120 -2.63 14.29 4.27
CA LYS A 120 -1.46 13.41 4.41
C LYS A 120 -0.17 14.20 4.22
N LYS A 121 0.86 13.89 5.02
CA LYS A 121 2.20 14.46 4.82
C LYS A 121 2.86 13.74 3.65
N PHE A 122 2.98 14.40 2.50
CA PHE A 122 3.75 13.85 1.38
C PHE A 122 5.24 13.97 1.72
N TYR A 123 5.81 12.92 2.32
CA TYR A 123 7.24 12.88 2.64
C TYR A 123 7.86 11.59 2.11
N LEU A 124 9.01 11.71 1.45
CA LEU A 124 9.80 10.57 0.98
C LEU A 124 10.07 9.57 2.12
N GLY A 125 10.28 10.07 3.33
CA GLY A 125 10.44 9.26 4.54
C GLY A 125 9.23 8.40 4.89
N PHE A 126 8.00 8.88 4.65
CA PHE A 126 6.78 8.10 4.87
C PHE A 126 6.64 6.96 3.84
N LEU A 127 7.02 7.20 2.58
CA LEU A 127 7.08 6.16 1.55
C LEU A 127 8.10 5.07 1.89
N PHE A 128 9.27 5.45 2.40
CA PHE A 128 10.26 4.50 2.91
C PHE A 128 9.75 3.77 4.15
N SER A 129 9.03 4.44 5.06
CA SER A 129 8.40 3.80 6.21
C SER A 129 7.40 2.73 5.78
N ILE A 130 6.54 2.99 4.79
CA ILE A 130 5.63 1.98 4.24
C ILE A 130 6.41 0.79 3.66
N LEU A 131 7.48 1.06 2.91
CA LEU A 131 8.29 0.03 2.28
C LEU A 131 9.01 -0.86 3.31
N PHE A 132 9.74 -0.27 4.25
CA PHE A 132 10.44 -1.00 5.30
C PHE A 132 9.48 -1.62 6.32
N GLY A 133 8.37 -0.94 6.59
CA GLY A 133 7.29 -1.43 7.42
C GLY A 133 6.67 -2.69 6.84
N ALA A 134 6.31 -2.70 5.55
CA ALA A 134 5.78 -3.88 4.88
C ALA A 134 6.82 -5.01 4.68
N MET A 135 8.10 -4.65 4.52
CA MET A 135 9.18 -5.61 4.31
C MET A 135 9.58 -6.35 5.61
N LEU A 136 9.71 -5.63 6.74
CA LEU A 136 10.22 -6.16 8.00
C LEU A 136 9.22 -6.14 9.15
N VAL A 137 8.64 -4.96 9.47
CA VAL A 137 7.82 -4.75 10.68
C VAL A 137 6.52 -5.55 10.63
N ASN A 138 5.76 -5.37 9.55
CA ASN A 138 4.49 -6.02 9.26
C ASN A 138 4.67 -7.06 8.15
N ASN A 139 5.69 -7.91 8.28
CA ASN A 139 5.99 -8.91 7.27
C ASN A 139 4.78 -9.84 7.06
N PHE A 140 4.31 -9.92 5.82
CA PHE A 140 3.11 -10.67 5.48
C PHE A 140 3.24 -12.18 5.73
N VAL A 141 4.44 -12.74 5.66
CA VAL A 141 4.69 -14.18 5.84
C VAL A 141 4.78 -14.55 7.32
N PHE A 142 5.58 -13.81 8.08
CA PHE A 142 5.88 -14.17 9.47
C PHE A 142 4.92 -13.56 10.49
N THR A 143 4.41 -12.36 10.24
CA THR A 143 3.51 -11.65 11.16
C THR A 143 2.04 -11.91 10.83
N LYS A 144 1.68 -11.93 9.53
CA LYS A 144 0.29 -12.14 9.07
C LYS A 144 -0.01 -13.56 8.61
N TYR A 145 0.99 -14.45 8.57
CA TYR A 145 0.86 -15.86 8.14
C TYR A 145 0.26 -16.05 6.73
N LEU A 146 0.52 -15.11 5.82
CA LEU A 146 0.03 -15.14 4.44
C LEU A 146 1.08 -15.72 3.49
N GLY A 147 0.63 -16.51 2.52
CA GLY A 147 1.48 -17.01 1.43
C GLY A 147 2.35 -18.22 1.76
N LEU A 148 2.03 -18.94 2.84
CA LEU A 148 2.74 -20.14 3.29
C LEU A 148 2.80 -21.26 2.23
N CYS A 149 1.80 -21.35 1.35
CA CYS A 149 1.69 -22.40 0.32
C CYS A 149 2.92 -22.41 -0.62
N VAL A 150 3.24 -21.24 -1.18
CA VAL A 150 4.40 -21.07 -2.07
C VAL A 150 5.70 -21.05 -1.25
N PHE A 151 5.66 -20.49 -0.05
CA PHE A 151 6.79 -20.40 0.86
C PHE A 151 7.38 -21.78 1.19
N PHE A 152 6.56 -22.76 1.60
CA PHE A 152 7.05 -24.11 1.92
C PHE A 152 7.42 -24.94 0.68
N GLY A 153 6.76 -24.69 -0.45
CA GLY A 153 7.05 -25.38 -1.71
C GLY A 153 8.40 -25.00 -2.31
N THR A 154 8.74 -23.71 -2.31
CA THR A 154 9.90 -23.17 -3.05
C THR A 154 11.13 -22.88 -2.19
N SER A 155 11.07 -23.11 -0.88
CA SER A 155 12.18 -22.86 0.05
C SER A 155 13.22 -23.98 0.16
N ARG A 156 13.16 -25.05 -0.65
CA ARG A 156 14.14 -26.16 -0.52
C ARG A 156 15.56 -25.80 -0.98
N LYS A 157 15.67 -25.03 -2.06
CA LYS A 157 16.95 -24.62 -2.65
C LYS A 157 17.02 -23.11 -2.73
N LYS A 158 18.18 -22.54 -2.39
CA LYS A 158 18.42 -21.09 -2.40
C LYS A 158 18.30 -20.48 -3.79
N SER A 159 18.82 -21.16 -4.82
CA SER A 159 18.72 -20.71 -6.21
C SER A 159 17.26 -20.61 -6.69
N THR A 160 16.43 -21.59 -6.31
CA THR A 160 15.00 -21.61 -6.62
C THR A 160 14.23 -20.55 -5.80
N ALA A 161 14.54 -20.39 -4.52
CA ALA A 161 13.88 -19.43 -3.65
C ALA A 161 14.07 -17.97 -4.13
N ILE A 162 15.28 -17.60 -4.54
CA ILE A 162 15.57 -16.24 -5.06
C ILE A 162 14.80 -15.99 -6.37
N GLY A 163 14.83 -16.96 -7.30
CA GLY A 163 14.09 -16.85 -8.55
C GLY A 163 12.60 -16.66 -8.33
N MET A 164 12.02 -17.47 -7.43
CA MET A 164 10.60 -17.36 -7.07
C MET A 164 10.28 -16.01 -6.42
N GLY A 165 11.08 -15.56 -5.45
CA GLY A 165 10.85 -14.29 -4.75
C GLY A 165 10.86 -13.08 -5.69
N ILE A 166 11.76 -13.04 -6.67
CA ILE A 166 11.83 -11.97 -7.66
C ILE A 166 10.59 -11.99 -8.56
N THR A 167 10.23 -13.15 -9.12
CA THR A 167 9.03 -13.30 -9.95
C THR A 167 7.77 -12.87 -9.18
N PHE A 168 7.68 -13.29 -7.92
CA PHE A 168 6.57 -12.97 -7.05
C PHE A 168 6.44 -11.46 -6.77
N THR A 169 7.57 -10.79 -6.51
CA THR A 169 7.61 -9.34 -6.30
C THR A 169 7.12 -8.59 -7.53
N ILE A 170 7.56 -9.02 -8.72
CA ILE A 170 7.13 -8.42 -9.99
C ILE A 170 5.62 -8.58 -10.17
N VAL A 171 5.09 -9.80 -10.03
CA VAL A 171 3.65 -10.08 -10.14
C VAL A 171 2.85 -9.23 -9.15
N MET A 172 3.31 -9.13 -7.91
CA MET A 172 2.63 -8.39 -6.85
C MET A 172 2.56 -6.90 -7.15
N VAL A 173 3.66 -6.29 -7.59
CA VAL A 173 3.69 -4.86 -7.97
C VAL A 173 2.76 -4.58 -9.13
N PHE A 174 2.80 -5.40 -10.20
CA PHE A 174 1.92 -5.22 -11.35
C PHE A 174 0.45 -5.41 -11.00
N SER A 175 0.13 -6.46 -10.25
CA SER A 175 -1.25 -6.75 -9.85
C SER A 175 -1.81 -5.68 -8.90
N ALA A 176 -1.03 -5.21 -7.94
CA ALA A 176 -1.46 -4.17 -7.00
C ALA A 176 -1.68 -2.82 -7.71
N MET A 177 -0.79 -2.43 -8.63
CA MET A 177 -0.93 -1.20 -9.42
C MET A 177 -2.17 -1.24 -10.32
N MET A 178 -2.40 -2.38 -10.97
CA MET A 178 -3.57 -2.55 -11.83
C MET A 178 -4.87 -2.56 -11.02
N SER A 179 -4.86 -3.22 -9.85
CA SER A 179 -6.01 -3.25 -8.93
C SER A 179 -6.29 -1.86 -8.35
N TRP A 180 -5.26 -1.07 -8.05
CA TRP A 180 -5.41 0.33 -7.62
C TRP A 180 -6.11 1.19 -8.66
N PHE A 181 -5.65 1.10 -9.91
CA PHE A 181 -6.24 1.85 -11.02
C PHE A 181 -7.72 1.51 -11.16
N LEU A 182 -8.04 0.22 -11.20
CA LEU A 182 -9.42 -0.22 -11.37
C LEU A 182 -10.30 0.14 -10.15
N TYR A 183 -9.76 0.05 -8.93
CA TYR A 183 -10.47 0.46 -7.71
C TYR A 183 -10.85 1.95 -7.76
N GLN A 184 -9.90 2.82 -8.10
CA GLN A 184 -10.10 4.27 -8.10
C GLN A 184 -10.98 4.75 -9.25
N PHE A 185 -10.80 4.20 -10.46
CA PHE A 185 -11.50 4.66 -11.67
C PHE A 185 -12.82 3.95 -11.96
N VAL A 186 -13.07 2.78 -11.36
CA VAL A 186 -14.30 2.01 -11.62
C VAL A 186 -15.06 1.76 -10.32
N LEU A 187 -14.47 1.12 -9.31
CA LEU A 187 -15.26 0.69 -8.14
C LEU A 187 -15.78 1.88 -7.33
N LYS A 188 -14.93 2.90 -7.13
CA LYS A 188 -15.28 4.10 -6.38
C LYS A 188 -16.40 4.93 -7.04
N PRO A 189 -16.34 5.32 -8.33
CA PRO A 189 -17.40 6.12 -8.94
C PRO A 189 -18.72 5.37 -9.14
N PHE A 190 -18.68 4.05 -9.34
CA PHE A 190 -19.88 3.25 -9.51
C PHE A 190 -20.45 2.69 -8.19
N HIS A 191 -19.85 3.03 -7.04
CA HIS A 191 -20.23 2.53 -5.70
C HIS A 191 -20.28 0.99 -5.59
N LEU A 192 -19.42 0.28 -6.34
CA LEU A 192 -19.38 -1.19 -6.43
C LEU A 192 -18.37 -1.83 -5.45
N ASN A 193 -18.24 -1.27 -4.24
CA ASN A 193 -17.25 -1.75 -3.26
C ASN A 193 -17.44 -3.23 -2.88
N PHE A 194 -18.68 -3.76 -2.94
CA PHE A 194 -18.94 -5.16 -2.63
C PHE A 194 -18.25 -6.14 -3.61
N LEU A 195 -17.99 -5.71 -4.85
CA LEU A 195 -17.41 -6.55 -5.91
C LEU A 195 -15.87 -6.57 -5.88
N GLN A 196 -15.25 -5.84 -4.95
CA GLN A 196 -13.79 -5.65 -4.91
C GLN A 196 -12.99 -6.95 -4.92
N VAL A 197 -13.42 -7.97 -4.16
CA VAL A 197 -12.69 -9.23 -4.03
C VAL A 197 -12.66 -9.97 -5.37
N VAL A 198 -13.81 -10.05 -6.06
CA VAL A 198 -13.94 -10.73 -7.36
C VAL A 198 -13.07 -10.05 -8.41
N VAL A 199 -13.13 -8.71 -8.43
CA VAL A 199 -12.33 -7.89 -9.35
C VAL A 199 -10.84 -8.07 -9.09
N PHE A 200 -10.38 -8.01 -7.84
CA PHE A 200 -8.97 -8.19 -7.50
C PHE A 200 -8.46 -9.58 -7.87
N ILE A 201 -9.23 -10.64 -7.63
CA ILE A 201 -8.87 -12.00 -8.09
C ILE A 201 -8.71 -12.04 -9.62
N GLY A 202 -9.61 -11.38 -10.36
CA GLY A 202 -9.51 -11.25 -11.82
C GLY A 202 -8.21 -10.54 -12.26
N MET A 203 -7.87 -9.41 -11.63
CA MET A 203 -6.67 -8.65 -11.96
C MET A 203 -5.38 -9.40 -11.62
N VAL A 204 -5.39 -10.14 -10.51
CA VAL A 204 -4.31 -11.06 -10.14
C VAL A 204 -4.13 -12.14 -11.19
N SER A 205 -5.22 -12.83 -11.57
CA SER A 205 -5.19 -13.92 -12.54
C SER A 205 -4.62 -13.46 -13.89
N LEU A 206 -5.06 -12.29 -14.38
CA LEU A 206 -4.54 -11.70 -15.61
C LEU A 206 -3.04 -11.38 -15.51
N SER A 207 -2.60 -10.83 -14.39
CA SER A 207 -1.19 -10.47 -14.16
C SER A 207 -0.30 -11.72 -14.11
N VAL A 208 -0.75 -12.77 -13.41
CA VAL A 208 0.01 -14.03 -13.31
C VAL A 208 0.07 -14.75 -14.66
N GLN A 209 -1.03 -14.79 -15.42
CA GLN A 209 -1.03 -15.39 -16.76
C GLN A 209 -0.10 -14.66 -17.74
N ALA A 210 -0.03 -13.33 -17.66
CA ALA A 210 0.92 -12.55 -18.44
C ALA A 210 2.36 -12.94 -18.10
N VAL A 211 2.68 -13.07 -16.80
CA VAL A 211 4.01 -13.50 -16.35
C VAL A 211 4.31 -14.95 -16.73
N ASP A 212 3.34 -15.87 -16.64
CA ASP A 212 3.47 -17.27 -17.08
C ASP A 212 3.92 -17.34 -18.55
N THR A 213 3.22 -16.58 -19.41
CA THR A 213 3.52 -16.52 -20.85
C THR A 213 4.90 -15.92 -21.13
N ILE A 214 5.28 -14.87 -20.41
CA ILE A 214 6.61 -14.25 -20.55
C ILE A 214 7.70 -15.23 -20.12
N LEU A 215 7.51 -15.94 -19.00
CA LEU A 215 8.51 -16.84 -18.44
C LEU A 215 8.78 -18.04 -19.35
N ARG A 216 7.72 -18.60 -19.98
CA ARG A 216 7.85 -19.65 -21.01
C ARG A 216 8.75 -19.24 -22.16
N LYS A 217 8.72 -17.96 -22.57
CA LYS A 217 9.46 -17.44 -23.71
C LYS A 217 10.88 -16.98 -23.38
N VAL A 218 11.10 -16.43 -22.18
CA VAL A 218 12.39 -15.87 -21.78
C VAL A 218 13.33 -16.93 -21.20
N ASN A 219 12.83 -17.84 -20.36
CA ASN A 219 13.68 -18.86 -19.73
C ASN A 219 12.94 -20.19 -19.51
N PRO A 220 13.00 -21.12 -20.48
CA PRO A 220 12.29 -22.39 -20.40
C PRO A 220 12.85 -23.34 -19.33
N ILE A 221 14.11 -23.18 -18.92
CA ILE A 221 14.73 -23.97 -17.84
C ILE A 221 14.09 -23.57 -16.51
N LEU A 222 13.95 -22.27 -16.29
CA LEU A 222 13.28 -21.72 -15.11
C LEU A 222 11.81 -22.11 -15.08
N PHE A 223 11.13 -22.03 -16.22
CA PHE A 223 9.73 -22.44 -16.36
C PHE A 223 9.52 -23.93 -16.00
N LYS A 224 10.39 -24.85 -16.45
CA LYS A 224 10.29 -26.28 -16.08
C LYS A 224 10.44 -26.51 -14.57
N ALA A 225 11.24 -25.71 -13.88
CA ALA A 225 11.41 -25.79 -12.43
C ALA A 225 10.24 -25.14 -11.64
N PHE A 226 9.58 -24.13 -12.23
CA PHE A 226 8.55 -23.31 -11.58
C PHE A 226 7.11 -23.60 -12.02
N GLY A 227 6.89 -24.40 -13.06
CA GLY A 227 5.58 -24.52 -13.73
C GLY A 227 4.42 -24.89 -12.82
N VAL A 228 4.64 -25.75 -11.82
CA VAL A 228 3.62 -26.11 -10.82
C VAL A 228 3.34 -24.96 -9.84
N TYR A 229 4.36 -24.16 -9.53
CA TYR A 229 4.25 -23.07 -8.58
C TYR A 229 3.56 -21.82 -9.16
N LEU A 230 3.60 -21.61 -10.48
CA LEU A 230 2.93 -20.46 -11.12
C LEU A 230 1.41 -20.49 -10.94
N VAL A 231 0.78 -21.67 -10.97
CA VAL A 231 -0.65 -21.82 -10.63
C VAL A 231 -0.90 -21.50 -9.15
N LEU A 232 0.03 -21.91 -8.28
CA LEU A 232 -0.01 -21.62 -6.84
C LEU A 232 0.17 -20.13 -6.51
N VAL A 233 0.74 -19.33 -7.41
CA VAL A 233 0.85 -17.87 -7.27
C VAL A 233 -0.53 -17.22 -7.40
N ILE A 234 -1.38 -17.69 -8.32
CA ILE A 234 -2.73 -17.13 -8.55
C ILE A 234 -3.57 -17.20 -7.28
N ALA A 235 -3.52 -18.35 -6.60
CA ALA A 235 -4.28 -18.59 -5.38
C ALA A 235 -3.52 -18.18 -4.10
N ASN A 236 -2.46 -17.38 -4.22
CA ASN A 236 -1.67 -17.00 -3.04
C ASN A 236 -2.35 -15.88 -2.26
N CYS A 237 -2.56 -16.12 -0.95
CA CYS A 237 -3.25 -15.20 -0.05
C CYS A 237 -2.60 -13.80 0.02
N ILE A 238 -1.27 -13.70 -0.06
CA ILE A 238 -0.58 -12.40 0.01
C ILE A 238 -0.85 -11.55 -1.23
N ILE A 239 -1.02 -12.17 -2.40
CA ILE A 239 -1.24 -11.46 -3.67
C ILE A 239 -2.64 -10.85 -3.71
N ILE A 240 -3.62 -11.49 -3.07
CA ILE A 240 -4.97 -10.94 -2.92
C ILE A 240 -5.04 -9.94 -1.75
N ALA A 241 -4.33 -10.20 -0.66
CA ALA A 241 -4.37 -9.35 0.54
C ALA A 241 -3.80 -7.94 0.29
N VAL A 242 -2.75 -7.81 -0.52
CA VAL A 242 -2.12 -6.49 -0.78
C VAL A 242 -3.09 -5.52 -1.48
N PRO A 243 -3.75 -5.87 -2.60
CA PRO A 243 -4.81 -5.04 -3.19
C PRO A 243 -5.97 -4.73 -2.24
N LEU A 244 -6.33 -5.67 -1.35
CA LEU A 244 -7.41 -5.46 -0.40
C LEU A 244 -7.04 -4.41 0.67
N ILE A 245 -5.84 -4.51 1.23
CA ILE A 245 -5.27 -3.53 2.18
C ILE A 245 -5.11 -2.16 1.52
N LEU A 246 -4.86 -2.15 0.20
CA LEU A 246 -4.77 -0.94 -0.60
C LEU A 246 -6.09 -0.18 -0.68
N ALA A 247 -7.15 -0.93 -0.97
CA ALA A 247 -8.51 -0.42 -1.10
C ALA A 247 -9.03 0.11 0.25
N ASP A 248 -8.78 -0.65 1.32
CA ASP A 248 -9.18 -0.33 2.69
C ASP A 248 -8.50 0.95 3.21
N ASN A 249 -7.18 1.06 3.03
CA ASN A 249 -6.43 2.24 3.47
C ASN A 249 -6.58 3.46 2.54
N GLU A 250 -7.17 3.29 1.35
CA GLU A 250 -7.23 4.30 0.29
C GLU A 250 -5.85 4.96 0.04
N TYR A 251 -4.87 4.12 -0.28
CA TYR A 251 -3.54 4.60 -0.62
C TYR A 251 -3.51 5.30 -1.99
N ASN A 252 -2.63 6.28 -2.14
CA ASN A 252 -2.32 6.90 -3.44
C ASN A 252 -1.48 5.96 -4.31
N ALA A 253 -1.43 6.18 -5.64
CA ALA A 253 -0.66 5.34 -6.58
C ALA A 253 0.77 5.03 -6.11
N ILE A 254 1.48 6.04 -5.59
CA ILE A 254 2.88 5.90 -5.15
C ILE A 254 2.97 5.13 -3.82
N GLU A 255 2.04 5.36 -2.90
CA GLU A 255 1.93 4.62 -1.64
C GLU A 255 1.63 3.14 -1.93
N SER A 256 0.74 2.88 -2.88
CA SER A 256 0.37 1.55 -3.37
C SER A 256 1.55 0.79 -3.97
N PHE A 257 2.34 1.47 -4.80
CA PHE A 257 3.54 0.90 -5.37
C PHE A 257 4.56 0.52 -4.29
N MET A 258 4.80 1.40 -3.31
CA MET A 258 5.75 1.15 -2.24
C MET A 258 5.30 0.02 -1.30
N LEU A 259 4.00 -0.06 -1.00
CA LEU A 259 3.43 -1.17 -0.23
C LEU A 259 3.61 -2.50 -0.96
N ALA A 260 3.27 -2.56 -2.25
CA ALA A 260 3.39 -3.78 -3.04
C ALA A 260 4.86 -4.21 -3.22
N LEU A 261 5.76 -3.24 -3.41
CA LEU A 261 7.19 -3.50 -3.48
C LEU A 261 7.73 -4.01 -2.13
N GLY A 262 7.34 -3.37 -1.02
CA GLY A 262 7.72 -3.80 0.33
C GLY A 262 7.20 -5.20 0.67
N ALA A 263 5.95 -5.50 0.32
CA ALA A 263 5.35 -6.82 0.52
C ALA A 263 6.04 -7.92 -0.30
N GLY A 264 6.37 -7.63 -1.57
CA GLY A 264 7.08 -8.57 -2.45
C GLY A 264 8.51 -8.82 -1.99
N LEU A 265 9.24 -7.75 -1.65
CA LEU A 265 10.60 -7.86 -1.10
C LEU A 265 10.61 -8.54 0.27
N GLY A 266 9.62 -8.29 1.12
CA GLY A 266 9.43 -8.98 2.40
C GLY A 266 9.23 -10.49 2.22
N PHE A 267 8.46 -10.89 1.19
CA PHE A 267 8.31 -12.30 0.81
C PHE A 267 9.62 -12.91 0.29
N LEU A 268 10.38 -12.17 -0.52
CA LEU A 268 11.69 -12.59 -1.03
C LEU A 268 12.68 -12.82 0.14
N VAL A 269 12.75 -11.87 1.08
CA VAL A 269 13.60 -11.99 2.27
C VAL A 269 13.20 -13.21 3.10
N ALA A 270 11.90 -13.40 3.35
CA ALA A 270 11.41 -14.57 4.08
C ALA A 270 11.81 -15.88 3.39
N LEU A 271 11.60 -16.00 2.07
CA LEU A 271 12.00 -17.17 1.28
C LEU A 271 13.52 -17.42 1.31
N PHE A 272 14.31 -16.36 1.22
CA PHE A 272 15.77 -16.45 1.26
C PHE A 272 16.28 -16.95 2.62
N LEU A 273 15.73 -16.42 3.73
CA LEU A 273 16.07 -16.87 5.08
C LEU A 273 15.69 -18.34 5.28
N MET A 274 14.47 -18.70 4.87
CA MET A 274 13.98 -20.06 5.00
C MET A 274 14.82 -21.05 4.19
N SER A 275 15.14 -20.73 2.93
CA SER A 275 15.97 -21.61 2.10
C SER A 275 17.38 -21.77 2.62
N SER A 276 17.96 -20.72 3.19
CA SER A 276 19.28 -20.79 3.81
C SER A 276 19.30 -21.73 5.02
N VAL A 277 18.24 -21.71 5.85
CA VAL A 277 18.12 -22.64 6.99
C VAL A 277 17.81 -24.06 6.52
N ARG A 278 16.92 -24.24 5.53
CA ARG A 278 16.56 -25.56 5.02
C ARG A 278 17.74 -26.29 4.39
N GLU A 279 18.59 -25.62 3.62
CA GLU A 279 19.81 -26.22 3.07
C GLU A 279 20.77 -26.68 4.19
N ARG A 280 20.85 -25.94 5.30
CA ARG A 280 21.68 -26.33 6.45
C ARG A 280 21.08 -27.51 7.22
N LEU A 281 19.76 -27.54 7.30
CA LEU A 281 19.02 -28.57 8.01
C LEU A 281 19.04 -29.93 7.30
N GLU A 282 19.23 -29.95 5.97
CA GLU A 282 19.47 -31.18 5.21
C GLU A 282 20.77 -31.88 5.60
N LEU A 283 21.78 -31.13 6.07
CA LEU A 283 23.05 -31.66 6.55
C LEU A 283 23.03 -32.00 8.04
N ALA A 284 22.00 -31.57 8.77
CA ALA A 284 21.91 -31.75 10.22
C ALA A 284 21.31 -33.11 10.59
N LEU A 285 21.67 -33.61 11.77
CA LEU A 285 21.12 -34.84 12.33
C LEU A 285 19.70 -34.60 12.88
N VAL A 286 18.71 -34.61 11.99
CA VAL A 286 17.29 -34.51 12.36
C VAL A 286 16.69 -35.91 12.50
N PRO A 287 15.93 -36.20 13.58
CA PRO A 287 15.20 -37.45 13.74
C PRO A 287 14.34 -37.78 12.51
N PRO A 288 14.22 -39.06 12.10
CA PRO A 288 13.52 -39.44 10.87
C PRO A 288 12.09 -38.87 10.77
N SER A 289 11.35 -38.87 11.88
CA SER A 289 9.97 -38.38 11.94
C SER A 289 9.81 -36.88 11.70
N PHE A 290 10.85 -36.09 11.94
CA PHE A 290 10.82 -34.63 11.76
C PHE A 290 11.37 -34.16 10.41
N ARG A 291 11.96 -35.05 9.61
CA ARG A 291 12.61 -34.67 8.34
C ARG A 291 11.60 -34.06 7.35
N GLY A 292 12.04 -33.03 6.63
CA GLY A 292 11.28 -32.41 5.55
C GLY A 292 10.35 -31.29 6.00
N LEU A 293 9.04 -31.51 5.95
CA LEU A 293 8.03 -30.47 6.22
C LEU A 293 7.81 -30.20 7.72
N PRO A 294 7.78 -31.20 8.63
CA PRO A 294 7.54 -30.94 10.06
C PRO A 294 8.59 -30.00 10.67
N ILE A 295 9.88 -30.27 10.43
CA ILE A 295 10.94 -29.38 10.91
C ILE A 295 10.91 -28.01 10.22
N ALA A 296 10.44 -27.92 8.96
CA ALA A 296 10.24 -26.64 8.29
C ALA A 296 9.19 -25.79 9.02
N PHE A 297 8.07 -26.37 9.47
CA PHE A 297 7.09 -25.66 10.29
C PHE A 297 7.67 -25.18 11.62
N VAL A 298 8.47 -26.01 12.29
CA VAL A 298 9.16 -25.62 13.54
C VAL A 298 10.09 -24.42 13.29
N THR A 299 10.91 -24.47 12.23
CA THR A 299 11.80 -23.35 11.88
C THR A 299 11.04 -22.09 11.48
N ALA A 300 9.92 -22.22 10.77
CA ALA A 300 9.07 -21.09 10.41
C ALA A 300 8.45 -20.44 11.66
N GLY A 301 8.05 -21.24 12.66
CA GLY A 301 7.60 -20.74 13.95
C GLY A 301 8.69 -19.96 14.71
N LEU A 302 9.93 -20.47 14.72
CA LEU A 302 11.07 -19.77 15.31
C LEU A 302 11.36 -18.44 14.58
N PHE A 303 11.26 -18.42 13.25
CA PHE A 303 11.35 -17.17 12.49
C PHE A 303 10.21 -16.21 12.82
N ALA A 304 8.97 -16.69 12.96
CA ALA A 304 7.84 -15.86 13.35
C ALA A 304 8.05 -15.21 14.72
N LEU A 305 8.57 -15.96 15.71
CA LEU A 305 8.94 -15.42 17.02
C LEU A 305 10.04 -14.34 16.92
N ALA A 306 11.06 -14.56 16.10
CA ALA A 306 12.11 -13.57 15.88
C ALA A 306 11.58 -12.29 15.22
N PHE A 307 10.68 -12.42 14.23
CA PHE A 307 10.09 -11.28 13.53
C PHE A 307 9.05 -10.54 14.38
N MET A 308 8.40 -11.20 15.33
CA MET A 308 7.49 -10.54 16.28
C MET A 308 8.21 -9.46 17.10
N GLY A 309 9.51 -9.62 17.36
CA GLY A 309 10.33 -8.59 18.01
C GLY A 309 10.41 -7.26 17.23
N PHE A 310 10.18 -7.28 15.91
CA PHE A 310 10.14 -6.08 15.09
C PHE A 310 8.78 -5.38 15.10
N SER A 311 7.71 -6.02 15.58
CA SER A 311 6.35 -5.47 15.58
C SER A 311 6.18 -4.19 16.40
N GLY A 312 7.10 -3.91 17.33
CA GLY A 312 7.13 -2.67 18.12
C GLY A 312 7.91 -1.52 17.49
N MET A 313 8.56 -1.71 16.34
CA MET A 313 9.30 -0.64 15.68
C MET A 313 8.36 0.24 14.86
N ALA A 314 8.02 1.40 15.41
CA ALA A 314 7.44 2.50 14.64
C ALA A 314 8.58 3.21 13.88
N LEU A 315 8.64 3.00 12.57
CA LEU A 315 9.51 3.80 11.70
C LEU A 315 8.76 5.10 11.36
N PHE A 316 9.07 6.15 12.12
CA PHE A 316 8.53 7.51 12.04
C PHE A 316 7.12 7.69 12.59
#